data_AF-A0A0D6M6U0-F1
#
_entry.id   AF-A0A0D6M6U0-F1
#
_cell.length_a   1.000
_cell.length_b   1.000
_cell.length_c   1.000
_cell.angle_alpha   90.00
_cell.angle_beta   90.00
_cell.angle_gamma   90.00
#
_symmetry.space_group_name_H-M   'P 1'
#
loop_
_entity.id
_entity.type
_entity.pdbx_description
1 polymer ?
#
loop_
_entity_poly.entity_id
_entity_poly.type
_entity_poly.pdbx_seq_one_letter_code
_entity_poly.pdbx_strand_id
1 'polypeptide(L)'
;MDDLEPGCASFQSYCKNIVGHDTSSRFAMLLTLPCRFKEQRPDSEQADSILSSIPEELLEELLSTDDEQLSRFQDLAIDILETLLPSCSSSILEDFAPLIPYLVHRLEAAKKDINALDSISKCIISLCFDGDLACTEYVHETADILTSFCVENSKDFPFIAVLKRLTECMLILQHHDENYELVHEHHSWPKNTRAILNSFLKTRTEMLTDEMRTTVFRLTKEVIETLGTDWFAPDVKLLLLLVHLVVVQVRMCLDKPESINLESLAVCFHILEVELMVYRFTSCFLAIGGAQMLPEALLQKFSPIMLQIFERSVAARDFKTAHLLLPNLDALPHLNDNIIISIVDLVILQYPGGEWKQAIDDAICTLESLRSRVDYYSNKTVEEARSKLKKIIPNCKLLETLSCM
;
A
#
# COMPACT_ATOMS: atom_id res chain seq x y z
N MET A 1 10.24 56.93 15.47
CA MET A 1 11.19 56.18 16.31
C MET A 1 10.62 56.24 17.70
N ASP A 2 9.76 55.28 18.01
CA ASP A 2 9.39 54.96 19.37
C ASP A 2 9.54 53.44 19.47
N ASP A 3 10.29 53.05 20.49
CA ASP A 3 10.76 51.70 20.78
C ASP A 3 9.58 50.77 21.07
N LEU A 4 9.35 49.81 20.18
CA LEU A 4 8.65 48.56 20.52
C LEU A 4 9.73 47.55 20.92
N GLU A 5 10.03 47.48 22.21
CA GLU A 5 10.68 46.30 22.77
C GLU A 5 9.87 45.05 22.38
N PRO A 6 10.53 43.96 21.95
CA PRO A 6 9.87 42.72 21.57
C PRO A 6 9.43 41.98 22.84
N GLY A 7 8.40 42.51 23.48
CA GLY A 7 7.72 41.87 24.59
C GLY A 7 7.08 40.57 24.11
N CYS A 8 7.45 39.48 24.77
CA CYS A 8 6.91 38.14 24.65
C CYS A 8 5.39 38.14 24.95
N ALA A 9 4.57 38.66 24.03
CA ALA A 9 3.15 38.37 24.02
C ALA A 9 3.02 36.89 23.71
N SER A 10 2.42 36.11 24.61
CA SER A 10 2.21 34.68 24.39
C SER A 10 1.54 34.47 23.02
N PHE A 11 1.90 33.40 22.31
CA PHE A 11 1.28 33.04 21.04
C PHE A 11 -0.26 33.07 21.12
N GLN A 12 -0.80 32.69 22.28
CA GLN A 12 -2.21 32.83 22.65
C GLN A 12 -2.75 34.27 22.65
N SER A 13 -1.96 35.24 23.14
CA SER A 13 -2.28 36.67 23.05
C SER A 13 -2.20 37.19 21.61
N TYR A 14 -1.28 36.66 20.79
CA TYR A 14 -1.16 37.03 19.38
C TYR A 14 -2.40 36.59 18.58
N CYS A 15 -2.84 35.34 18.77
CA CYS A 15 -4.03 34.78 18.11
C CYS A 15 -5.32 35.51 18.53
N LYS A 16 -5.47 35.83 19.82
CA LYS A 16 -6.62 36.62 20.32
C LYS A 16 -6.70 38.02 19.72
N ASN A 17 -5.55 38.62 19.37
CA ASN A 17 -5.50 39.97 18.82
C ASN A 17 -5.87 40.02 17.32
N ILE A 18 -5.70 38.92 16.56
CA ILE A 18 -6.07 38.86 15.13
C ILE A 18 -7.56 39.18 14.91
N VAL A 19 -8.43 38.71 15.81
CA VAL A 19 -9.88 38.92 15.74
C VAL A 19 -10.28 40.40 15.97
N GLY A 20 -9.44 41.19 16.65
CA GLY A 20 -9.75 42.55 17.10
C GLY A 20 -9.30 43.70 16.19
N HIS A 21 -8.51 43.45 15.14
CA HIS A 21 -7.87 44.48 14.31
C HIS A 21 -8.62 44.74 12.98
N ASP A 22 -8.32 45.85 12.30
CA ASP A 22 -8.82 46.15 10.94
C ASP A 22 -8.19 45.23 9.87
N THR A 23 -8.75 45.21 8.66
CA THR A 23 -8.35 44.30 7.56
C THR A 23 -6.87 44.44 7.16
N SER A 24 -6.31 45.66 7.21
CA SER A 24 -4.91 45.93 6.84
C SER A 24 -3.94 45.44 7.91
N SER A 25 -4.27 45.66 9.18
CA SER A 25 -3.52 45.16 10.33
C SER A 25 -3.62 43.64 10.48
N ARG A 26 -4.77 43.04 10.13
CA ARG A 26 -4.93 41.57 10.07
C ARG A 26 -4.01 40.96 9.02
N PHE A 27 -3.97 41.53 7.82
CA PHE A 27 -3.10 41.04 6.74
C PHE A 27 -1.61 41.13 7.10
N ALA A 28 -1.19 42.23 7.76
CA ALA A 28 0.16 42.37 8.31
C ALA A 28 0.49 41.33 9.40
N MET A 29 -0.50 40.94 10.20
CA MET A 29 -0.35 39.87 11.19
C MET A 29 -0.30 38.48 10.55
N LEU A 30 -1.13 38.22 9.54
CA LEU A 30 -1.12 36.98 8.75
C LEU A 30 0.23 36.74 8.06
N LEU A 31 0.87 37.81 7.57
CA LEU A 31 2.21 37.77 6.96
C LEU A 31 3.32 37.22 7.88
N THR A 32 3.16 37.29 9.21
CA THR A 32 4.18 36.80 10.17
C THR A 32 3.80 35.48 10.83
N LEU A 33 2.61 34.95 10.53
CA LEU A 33 2.10 33.72 11.13
C LEU A 33 2.95 32.48 10.80
N PRO A 34 3.32 32.21 9.53
CA PRO A 34 4.13 31.02 9.21
C PRO A 34 5.46 30.97 9.98
N CYS A 35 6.10 32.13 10.19
CA CYS A 35 7.33 32.22 10.98
C CYS A 35 7.10 31.91 12.46
N ARG A 36 5.99 32.36 13.05
CA ARG A 36 5.65 32.09 14.46
C ARG A 36 5.19 30.66 14.69
N PHE A 37 4.52 30.05 13.72
CA PHE A 37 4.09 28.64 13.80
C PHE A 37 5.25 27.64 13.74
N LYS A 38 6.38 28.02 13.11
CA LYS A 38 7.61 27.21 13.15
C LYS A 38 8.20 27.10 14.57
N GLU A 39 7.92 28.05 15.45
CA GLU A 39 8.39 28.06 16.85
C GLU A 39 7.39 27.41 17.81
N GLN A 40 6.09 27.50 17.52
CA GLN A 40 5.02 26.94 18.36
C GLN A 40 3.85 26.48 17.49
N ARG A 41 3.62 25.17 17.40
CA ARG A 41 2.48 24.61 16.64
C ARG A 41 1.15 24.99 17.33
N PRO A 42 0.16 25.50 16.58
CA PRO A 42 -1.16 25.78 17.15
C PRO A 42 -1.84 24.47 17.57
N ASP A 43 -2.62 24.53 18.65
CA ASP A 43 -3.60 23.49 18.93
C ASP A 43 -4.83 23.66 18.01
N SER A 44 -5.73 22.68 18.01
CA SER A 44 -6.87 22.66 17.08
C SER A 44 -7.80 23.85 17.24
N GLU A 45 -8.11 24.27 18.49
CA GLU A 45 -8.95 25.45 18.74
C GLU A 45 -8.28 26.75 18.23
N GLN A 46 -6.96 26.86 18.35
CA GLN A 46 -6.21 28.00 17.83
C GLN A 46 -6.18 28.01 16.30
N ALA A 47 -5.95 26.86 15.66
CA ALA A 47 -5.94 26.76 14.21
C ALA A 47 -7.31 27.13 13.63
N ASP A 48 -8.39 26.58 14.19
CA ASP A 48 -9.77 26.87 13.81
C ASP A 48 -10.09 28.37 13.95
N SER A 49 -9.74 28.97 15.09
CA SER A 49 -9.99 30.39 15.34
C SER A 49 -9.22 31.31 14.39
N ILE A 50 -7.99 30.94 14.00
CA ILE A 50 -7.18 31.74 13.08
C ILE A 50 -7.74 31.61 11.66
N LEU A 51 -7.99 30.39 11.21
CA LEU A 51 -8.48 30.14 9.85
C LEU A 51 -9.86 30.77 9.64
N SER A 52 -10.78 30.62 10.59
CA SER A 52 -12.12 31.25 10.57
C SER A 52 -12.09 32.78 10.59
N SER A 53 -10.95 33.39 10.96
CA SER A 53 -10.79 34.85 10.95
C SER A 53 -10.40 35.42 9.58
N ILE A 54 -10.01 34.53 8.65
CA ILE A 54 -9.64 34.85 7.28
C ILE A 54 -10.89 34.67 6.40
N PRO A 55 -11.35 35.71 5.68
CA PRO A 55 -12.44 35.56 4.72
C PRO A 55 -12.08 34.53 3.65
N GLU A 56 -12.97 33.59 3.38
CA GLU A 56 -12.80 32.57 2.34
C GLU A 56 -12.59 33.23 0.97
N GLU A 57 -13.36 34.27 0.66
CA GLU A 57 -13.29 34.98 -0.63
C GLU A 57 -11.92 35.63 -0.85
N LEU A 58 -11.22 36.00 0.22
CA LEU A 58 -9.85 36.51 0.14
C LEU A 58 -8.88 35.40 -0.25
N LEU A 59 -9.04 34.20 0.28
CA LEU A 59 -8.20 33.06 -0.10
C LEU A 59 -8.50 32.62 -1.53
N GLU A 60 -9.78 32.60 -1.94
CA GLU A 60 -10.15 32.37 -3.34
C GLU A 60 -9.50 33.38 -4.29
N GLU A 61 -9.57 34.68 -3.98
CA GLU A 61 -8.96 35.74 -4.80
C GLU A 61 -7.44 35.58 -4.90
N LEU A 62 -6.78 35.25 -3.78
CA LEU A 62 -5.34 35.02 -3.75
C LEU A 62 -4.93 33.76 -4.52
N LEU A 63 -5.71 32.68 -4.45
CA LEU A 63 -5.41 31.43 -5.15
C LEU A 63 -5.77 31.49 -6.65
N SER A 64 -6.70 32.36 -7.06
CA SER A 64 -7.18 32.47 -8.44
C SER A 64 -6.46 33.52 -9.31
N THR A 65 -5.65 34.40 -8.72
CA THR A 65 -5.03 35.49 -9.48
C THR A 65 -3.86 35.05 -10.37
N ASP A 66 -3.81 35.56 -11.60
CA ASP A 66 -2.68 35.41 -12.52
C ASP A 66 -1.75 36.63 -12.51
N ASP A 67 -1.96 37.59 -11.60
CA ASP A 67 -1.18 38.82 -11.53
C ASP A 67 0.21 38.57 -10.89
N GLU A 68 1.28 38.90 -11.63
CA GLU A 68 2.67 38.80 -11.16
C GLU A 68 2.92 39.59 -9.86
N GLN A 69 2.21 40.70 -9.61
CA GLN A 69 2.37 41.46 -8.36
C GLN A 69 1.74 40.79 -7.15
N LEU A 70 0.76 39.92 -7.38
CA LEU A 70 0.05 39.17 -6.36
C LEU A 70 0.62 37.76 -6.13
N SER A 71 1.49 37.27 -7.03
CA SER A 71 2.22 35.99 -6.91
C SER A 71 2.81 35.72 -5.52
N ARG A 72 3.48 36.72 -4.94
CA ARG A 72 4.05 36.69 -3.58
C ARG A 72 3.03 36.49 -2.46
N PHE A 73 1.77 36.86 -2.68
CA PHE A 73 0.68 36.65 -1.73
C PHE A 73 0.01 35.29 -1.93
N GLN A 74 0.20 34.66 -3.08
CA GLN A 74 -0.24 33.28 -3.32
C GLN A 74 0.61 32.30 -2.53
N ASP A 75 1.94 32.44 -2.58
CA ASP A 75 2.86 31.62 -1.80
C ASP A 75 2.57 31.77 -0.30
N LEU A 76 2.27 32.98 0.16
CA LEU A 76 1.84 33.24 1.53
C LEU A 76 0.52 32.53 1.88
N ALA A 77 -0.47 32.56 0.99
CA ALA A 77 -1.74 31.87 1.21
C ALA A 77 -1.52 30.36 1.37
N ILE A 78 -0.67 29.77 0.52
CA ILE A 78 -0.27 28.36 0.63
C ILE A 78 0.47 28.10 1.95
N ASP A 79 1.43 28.94 2.34
CA ASP A 79 2.16 28.79 3.61
C ASP A 79 1.22 28.82 4.83
N ILE A 80 0.23 29.71 4.82
CA ILE A 80 -0.78 29.81 5.87
C ILE A 80 -1.62 28.53 5.91
N LEU A 81 -2.16 28.10 4.76
CA LEU A 81 -2.99 26.91 4.65
C LEU A 81 -2.23 25.63 5.03
N GLU A 82 -1.01 25.44 4.53
CA GLU A 82 -0.17 24.28 4.81
C GLU A 82 0.13 24.13 6.30
N THR A 83 0.18 25.26 7.02
CA THR A 83 0.46 25.29 8.44
C THR A 83 -0.78 25.05 9.30
N LEU A 84 -1.92 25.62 8.90
CA LEU A 84 -3.15 25.61 9.70
C LEU A 84 -4.01 24.38 9.46
N LEU A 85 -4.23 24.00 8.20
CA LEU A 85 -5.17 22.93 7.83
C LEU A 85 -4.91 21.61 8.57
N PRO A 86 -3.67 21.12 8.74
CA PRO A 86 -3.43 19.84 9.41
C PRO A 86 -3.83 19.80 10.89
N SER A 87 -4.09 20.96 11.50
CA SER A 87 -4.50 21.07 12.91
C SER A 87 -5.98 21.46 13.05
N CYS A 88 -6.67 21.80 11.96
CA CYS A 88 -8.06 22.23 12.01
C CYS A 88 -9.01 21.06 12.29
N SER A 89 -10.15 21.36 12.90
CA SER A 89 -11.24 20.38 13.06
C SER A 89 -11.95 20.11 11.74
N SER A 90 -12.59 18.94 11.62
CA SER A 90 -13.31 18.53 10.41
C SER A 90 -14.39 19.54 9.98
N SER A 91 -15.10 20.16 10.94
CA SER A 91 -16.10 21.18 10.65
C SER A 91 -15.51 22.42 9.96
N ILE A 92 -14.29 22.83 10.34
CA ILE A 92 -13.63 23.94 9.67
C ILE A 92 -13.10 23.51 8.30
N LEU A 93 -12.58 22.29 8.18
CA LEU A 93 -12.11 21.79 6.88
C LEU A 93 -13.25 21.74 5.83
N GLU A 94 -14.46 21.35 6.25
CA GLU A 94 -15.66 21.37 5.40
C GLU A 94 -16.00 22.78 4.90
N ASP A 95 -15.92 23.79 5.76
CA ASP A 95 -16.17 25.19 5.40
C ASP A 95 -15.19 25.71 4.33
N PHE A 96 -13.97 25.18 4.29
CA PHE A 96 -12.92 25.57 3.34
C PHE A 96 -12.73 24.59 2.17
N ALA A 97 -13.57 23.56 2.05
CA ALA A 97 -13.58 22.64 0.91
C ALA A 97 -13.74 23.33 -0.47
N PRO A 98 -14.48 24.44 -0.62
CA PRO A 98 -14.56 25.16 -1.91
C PRO A 98 -13.22 25.70 -2.44
N LEU A 99 -12.16 25.74 -1.62
CA LEU A 99 -10.82 26.12 -2.05
C LEU A 99 -10.11 25.04 -2.89
N ILE A 100 -10.53 23.77 -2.81
CA ILE A 100 -9.87 22.63 -3.47
C ILE A 100 -9.65 22.85 -4.98
N PRO A 101 -10.65 23.29 -5.79
CA PRO A 101 -10.46 23.48 -7.23
C PRO A 101 -9.39 24.52 -7.56
N TYR A 102 -9.29 25.59 -6.76
CA TYR A 102 -8.27 26.62 -6.92
C TYR A 102 -6.87 26.07 -6.59
N LEU A 103 -6.77 25.25 -5.54
CA LEU A 103 -5.52 24.58 -5.17
C LEU A 103 -5.07 23.58 -6.26
N VAL A 104 -5.99 22.81 -6.85
CA VAL A 104 -5.67 21.87 -7.95
C VAL A 104 -5.20 22.63 -9.19
N HIS A 105 -5.90 23.72 -9.57
CA HIS A 105 -5.46 24.57 -10.68
C HIS A 105 -4.04 25.13 -10.44
N ARG A 106 -3.73 25.53 -9.21
CA ARG A 106 -2.39 25.99 -8.81
C ARG A 106 -1.36 24.88 -8.82
N LEU A 107 -1.72 23.67 -8.40
CA LEU A 107 -0.84 22.50 -8.45
C LEU A 107 -0.40 22.22 -9.91
N GLU A 108 -1.33 22.28 -10.85
CA GLU A 108 -1.04 22.11 -12.28
C GLU A 108 -0.11 23.21 -12.82
N ALA A 109 -0.33 24.47 -12.42
CA ALA A 109 0.54 25.58 -12.78
C ALA A 109 1.97 25.41 -12.20
N ALA A 110 2.07 24.81 -11.01
CA ALA A 110 3.31 24.59 -10.27
C ALA A 110 4.03 23.27 -10.61
N LYS A 111 3.60 22.52 -11.63
CA LYS A 111 4.08 21.15 -11.95
C LYS A 111 5.57 20.96 -12.21
N LYS A 112 6.39 22.01 -12.14
CA LYS A 112 7.86 21.93 -12.28
C LYS A 112 8.61 22.22 -10.98
N ASP A 113 7.93 22.67 -9.94
CA ASP A 113 8.52 23.03 -8.65
C ASP A 113 8.13 21.99 -7.59
N ILE A 114 9.11 21.23 -7.12
CA ILE A 114 8.91 20.16 -6.12
C ILE A 114 8.36 20.71 -4.80
N ASN A 115 8.81 21.89 -4.37
CA ASN A 115 8.39 22.44 -3.08
C ASN A 115 6.95 22.93 -3.17
N ALA A 116 6.60 23.61 -4.26
CA ALA A 116 5.22 24.04 -4.49
C ALA A 116 4.28 22.82 -4.63
N LEU A 117 4.71 21.76 -5.34
CA LEU A 117 3.96 20.52 -5.44
C LEU A 117 3.70 19.89 -4.06
N ASP A 118 4.72 19.82 -3.19
CA ASP A 118 4.57 19.26 -1.84
C ASP A 118 3.62 20.11 -0.97
N SER A 119 3.82 21.43 -0.92
CA SER A 119 3.00 22.33 -0.09
C SER A 119 1.54 22.39 -0.55
N ILE A 120 1.29 22.54 -1.86
CA ILE A 120 -0.08 22.65 -2.40
C ILE A 120 -0.81 21.31 -2.24
N SER A 121 -0.18 20.17 -2.59
CA SER A 121 -0.82 18.86 -2.44
C SER A 121 -1.14 18.52 -0.99
N LYS A 122 -0.29 18.94 -0.04
CA LYS A 122 -0.56 18.79 1.39
C LYS A 122 -1.80 19.57 1.85
N CYS A 123 -2.05 20.76 1.30
CA CYS A 123 -3.27 21.51 1.55
C CYS A 123 -4.50 20.76 1.02
N ILE A 124 -4.44 20.27 -0.23
CA ILE A 124 -5.52 19.50 -0.86
C ILE A 124 -5.83 18.24 -0.05
N ILE A 125 -4.81 17.45 0.30
CA ILE A 125 -4.94 16.22 1.11
C ILE A 125 -5.59 16.53 2.46
N SER A 126 -5.22 17.63 3.12
CA SER A 126 -5.79 18.01 4.42
C SER A 126 -7.29 18.34 4.31
N LEU A 127 -7.72 19.01 3.24
CA LEU A 127 -9.13 19.33 2.99
C LEU A 127 -9.94 18.08 2.57
N CYS A 128 -9.31 17.11 1.92
CA CYS A 128 -9.98 15.90 1.44
C CYS A 128 -9.97 14.73 2.44
N PHE A 129 -9.27 14.83 3.58
CA PHE A 129 -9.03 13.69 4.47
C PHE A 129 -10.31 13.11 5.09
N ASP A 130 -11.27 13.97 5.46
CA ASP A 130 -12.60 13.60 5.98
C ASP A 130 -13.74 13.91 4.97
N GLY A 131 -13.40 14.22 3.71
CA GLY A 131 -14.32 14.76 2.71
C GLY A 131 -15.30 13.73 2.12
N ASP A 132 -16.45 14.23 1.65
CA ASP A 132 -17.44 13.46 0.89
C ASP A 132 -16.91 12.99 -0.48
N LEU A 133 -17.66 12.10 -1.15
CA LEU A 133 -17.36 11.55 -2.48
C LEU A 133 -17.04 12.62 -3.57
N ALA A 134 -17.45 13.88 -3.39
CA ALA A 134 -17.15 14.95 -4.33
C ALA A 134 -15.68 15.41 -4.29
N CYS A 135 -14.97 15.14 -3.19
CA CYS A 135 -13.56 15.48 -3.04
C CYS A 135 -12.63 14.49 -3.76
N THR A 136 -13.10 13.28 -4.11
CA THR A 136 -12.25 12.21 -4.66
C THR A 136 -11.75 12.51 -6.07
N GLU A 137 -12.54 13.17 -6.91
CA GLU A 137 -12.12 13.58 -8.26
C GLU A 137 -10.88 14.48 -8.19
N TYR A 138 -10.87 15.45 -7.28
CA TYR A 138 -9.72 16.33 -7.07
C TYR A 138 -8.49 15.60 -6.52
N VAL A 139 -8.69 14.52 -5.76
CA VAL A 139 -7.60 13.64 -5.31
C VAL A 139 -7.03 12.85 -6.48
N HIS A 140 -7.86 12.36 -7.41
CA HIS A 140 -7.39 11.73 -8.64
C HIS A 140 -6.64 12.71 -9.55
N GLU A 141 -7.16 13.92 -9.77
CA GLU A 141 -6.48 14.98 -10.53
C GLU A 141 -5.13 15.32 -9.89
N THR A 142 -5.09 15.46 -8.57
CA THR A 142 -3.84 15.67 -7.80
C THR A 142 -2.85 14.53 -8.04
N ALA A 143 -3.30 13.27 -7.96
CA ALA A 143 -2.47 12.11 -8.22
C ALA A 143 -1.96 12.07 -9.68
N ASP A 144 -2.77 12.47 -10.66
CA ASP A 144 -2.37 12.58 -12.06
C ASP A 144 -1.21 13.56 -12.25
N ILE A 145 -1.30 14.75 -11.65
CA ILE A 145 -0.27 15.79 -11.72
C ILE A 145 1.02 15.31 -11.07
N LEU A 146 0.93 14.80 -9.83
CA LEU A 146 2.09 14.34 -9.07
C LEU A 146 2.78 13.15 -9.74
N THR A 147 2.03 12.15 -10.23
CA THR A 147 2.63 11.00 -10.92
C THR A 147 3.24 11.38 -12.26
N SER A 148 2.64 12.30 -13.00
CA SER A 148 3.20 12.83 -14.25
C SER A 148 4.55 13.50 -14.00
N PHE A 149 4.64 14.35 -12.98
CA PHE A 149 5.89 14.95 -12.55
C PHE A 149 6.97 13.92 -12.23
N CYS A 150 6.63 12.87 -11.46
CA CYS A 150 7.56 11.80 -11.10
C CYS A 150 8.08 11.02 -12.32
N VAL A 151 7.21 10.74 -13.30
CA VAL A 151 7.59 10.04 -14.54
C VAL A 151 8.56 10.89 -15.36
N GLU A 152 8.32 12.20 -15.49
CA GLU A 152 9.19 13.10 -16.25
C GLU A 152 10.58 13.27 -15.61
N ASN A 153 10.67 13.14 -14.28
CA ASN A 153 11.88 13.41 -13.50
C ASN A 153 12.56 12.14 -12.93
N SER A 154 12.21 10.95 -13.42
CA SER A 154 12.58 9.65 -12.84
C SER A 154 14.07 9.25 -12.92
N LYS A 155 14.98 10.14 -13.37
CA LYS A 155 16.40 9.80 -13.58
C LYS A 155 17.18 9.63 -12.28
N ASP A 156 16.87 10.44 -11.28
CA ASP A 156 17.59 10.47 -9.98
C ASP A 156 16.64 10.30 -8.77
N PHE A 157 15.34 10.09 -9.01
CA PHE A 157 14.31 10.01 -7.96
C PHE A 157 14.35 11.15 -6.90
N PRO A 158 14.56 12.44 -7.25
CA PRO A 158 14.75 13.52 -6.28
C PRO A 158 13.46 13.96 -5.54
N PHE A 159 12.38 13.19 -5.61
CA PHE A 159 11.02 13.62 -5.30
C PHE A 159 10.36 12.80 -4.17
N ILE A 160 11.12 12.45 -3.13
CA ILE A 160 10.60 11.70 -1.96
C ILE A 160 9.37 12.38 -1.34
N ALA A 161 9.39 13.71 -1.22
CA ALA A 161 8.26 14.49 -0.73
C ALA A 161 6.99 14.21 -1.54
N VAL A 162 7.07 14.32 -2.87
CA VAL A 162 5.96 14.03 -3.79
C VAL A 162 5.49 12.57 -3.69
N LEU A 163 6.38 11.59 -3.51
CA LEU A 163 5.97 10.19 -3.30
C LEU A 163 5.20 10.00 -2.00
N LYS A 164 5.54 10.74 -0.94
CA LYS A 164 4.78 10.72 0.33
C LYS A 164 3.39 11.31 0.12
N ARG A 165 3.28 12.44 -0.59
CA ARG A 165 1.98 13.04 -0.95
C ARG A 165 1.12 12.08 -1.79
N LEU A 166 1.72 11.42 -2.79
CA LEU A 166 1.03 10.38 -3.57
C LEU A 166 0.51 9.23 -2.69
N THR A 167 1.31 8.79 -1.71
CA THR A 167 0.89 7.74 -0.77
C THR A 167 -0.32 8.17 0.03
N GLU A 168 -0.35 9.42 0.50
CA GLU A 168 -1.48 10.01 1.22
C GLU A 168 -2.73 10.15 0.33
N CYS A 169 -2.58 10.49 -0.96
CA CYS A 169 -3.70 10.45 -1.90
C CYS A 169 -4.30 9.04 -1.99
N MET A 170 -3.47 7.99 -2.08
CA MET A 170 -3.95 6.60 -2.17
C MET A 170 -4.73 6.19 -0.91
N LEU A 171 -4.25 6.60 0.27
CA LEU A 171 -4.94 6.36 1.54
C LEU A 171 -6.34 6.97 1.56
N ILE A 172 -6.52 8.18 1.02
CA ILE A 172 -7.85 8.78 0.90
C ILE A 172 -8.71 7.94 -0.04
N LEU A 173 -8.21 7.64 -1.24
CA LEU A 173 -8.96 6.90 -2.27
C LEU A 173 -9.36 5.47 -1.84
N GLN A 174 -8.59 4.81 -0.97
CA GLN A 174 -8.96 3.48 -0.43
C GLN A 174 -10.33 3.43 0.24
N HIS A 175 -10.81 4.55 0.78
CA HIS A 175 -12.07 4.61 1.51
C HIS A 175 -13.31 4.62 0.58
N HIS A 176 -13.10 4.71 -0.74
CA HIS A 176 -14.17 4.94 -1.72
C HIS A 176 -14.43 3.77 -2.70
N ASP A 177 -13.90 2.57 -2.42
CA ASP A 177 -14.12 1.32 -3.21
C ASP A 177 -13.87 1.51 -4.71
N GLU A 178 -12.70 2.08 -5.02
CA GLU A 178 -12.27 2.39 -6.39
C GLU A 178 -12.13 1.14 -7.26
N ASN A 179 -12.71 1.16 -8.46
CA ASN A 179 -12.54 0.09 -9.44
C ASN A 179 -11.44 0.45 -10.44
N TYR A 180 -10.42 -0.41 -10.57
CA TYR A 180 -9.32 -0.24 -11.52
C TYR A 180 -9.77 0.09 -12.95
N GLU A 181 -10.80 -0.58 -13.48
CA GLU A 181 -11.26 -0.34 -14.85
C GLU A 181 -11.78 1.10 -15.04
N LEU A 182 -12.57 1.59 -14.07
CA LEU A 182 -13.12 2.94 -14.11
C LEU A 182 -12.04 4.00 -13.95
N VAL A 183 -11.15 3.83 -12.96
CA VAL A 183 -10.08 4.78 -12.68
C VAL A 183 -9.07 4.82 -13.83
N HIS A 184 -8.71 3.67 -14.41
CA HIS A 184 -7.71 3.63 -15.48
C HIS A 184 -8.18 4.31 -16.78
N GLU A 185 -9.48 4.30 -17.05
CA GLU A 185 -10.05 4.95 -18.24
C GLU A 185 -10.03 6.48 -18.15
N HIS A 186 -10.19 7.04 -16.96
CA HIS A 186 -10.33 8.48 -16.74
C HIS A 186 -9.06 9.14 -16.21
N HIS A 187 -8.20 8.38 -15.53
CA HIS A 187 -6.99 8.89 -14.88
C HIS A 187 -5.71 8.17 -15.33
N SER A 188 -4.63 8.93 -15.37
CA SER A 188 -3.30 8.48 -15.80
C SER A 188 -2.46 7.90 -14.67
N TRP A 189 -2.76 8.25 -13.40
CA TRP A 189 -1.96 7.92 -12.24
C TRP A 189 -1.76 6.41 -12.03
N PRO A 190 -2.70 5.48 -12.36
CA PRO A 190 -2.42 4.06 -12.24
C PRO A 190 -1.31 3.62 -13.19
N LYS A 191 -1.33 4.11 -14.44
CA LYS A 191 -0.32 3.83 -15.45
C LYS A 191 1.01 4.49 -15.10
N ASN A 192 0.99 5.75 -14.69
CA ASN A 192 2.19 6.49 -14.32
C ASN A 192 2.87 5.88 -13.09
N THR A 193 2.11 5.43 -12.10
CA THR A 193 2.67 4.76 -10.91
C THR A 193 3.36 3.45 -11.26
N ARG A 194 2.83 2.66 -12.23
CA ARG A 194 3.56 1.51 -12.78
C ARG A 194 4.87 1.92 -13.43
N ALA A 195 4.88 3.02 -14.19
CA ALA A 195 6.09 3.53 -14.82
C ALA A 195 7.12 3.98 -13.78
N ILE A 196 6.70 4.66 -12.71
CA ILE A 196 7.55 5.04 -11.57
C ILE A 196 8.16 3.79 -10.94
N LEU A 197 7.34 2.78 -10.61
CA LEU A 197 7.80 1.53 -10.02
C LEU A 197 8.78 0.79 -10.94
N ASN A 198 8.47 0.70 -12.23
CA ASN A 198 9.34 0.04 -13.21
C ASN A 198 10.69 0.75 -13.36
N SER A 199 10.69 2.09 -13.41
CA SER A 199 11.92 2.88 -13.41
C SER A 199 12.70 2.66 -12.12
N PHE A 200 12.03 2.64 -10.97
CA PHE A 200 12.64 2.46 -9.66
C PHE A 200 13.37 1.11 -9.55
N LEU A 201 12.70 0.03 -9.99
CA LEU A 201 13.28 -1.33 -9.97
C LEU A 201 14.46 -1.50 -10.95
N LYS A 202 14.60 -0.61 -11.93
CA LYS A 202 15.71 -0.59 -12.91
C LYS A 202 16.85 0.33 -12.50
N THR A 203 16.62 1.23 -11.53
CA THR A 203 17.66 2.11 -10.99
C THR A 203 18.69 1.28 -10.23
N ARG A 204 19.98 1.64 -10.38
CA ARG A 204 21.08 0.98 -9.66
C ARG A 204 20.90 1.17 -8.16
N THR A 205 21.06 0.10 -7.39
CA THR A 205 20.86 0.11 -5.92
C THR A 205 21.70 1.14 -5.19
N GLU A 206 22.90 1.45 -5.69
CA GLU A 206 23.81 2.48 -5.15
C GLU A 206 23.22 3.90 -5.19
N MET A 207 22.24 4.15 -6.05
CA MET A 207 21.56 5.45 -6.17
C MET A 207 20.28 5.55 -5.34
N LEU A 208 19.88 4.46 -4.66
CA LEU A 208 18.63 4.39 -3.92
C LEU A 208 18.91 4.37 -2.41
N THR A 209 18.38 5.36 -1.69
CA THR A 209 18.44 5.37 -0.23
C THR A 209 17.38 4.43 0.38
N ASP A 210 17.57 4.08 1.65
CA ASP A 210 16.59 3.27 2.41
C ASP A 210 15.24 3.96 2.55
N GLU A 211 15.24 5.29 2.68
CA GLU A 211 14.04 6.10 2.74
C GLU A 211 13.28 6.04 1.40
N MET A 212 13.99 6.12 0.27
CA MET A 212 13.37 6.00 -1.07
C MET A 212 12.75 4.62 -1.25
N ARG A 213 13.48 3.55 -0.87
CA ARG A 213 12.96 2.18 -0.93
C ARG A 213 11.69 2.01 -0.12
N THR A 214 11.70 2.47 1.13
CA THR A 214 10.56 2.35 2.03
C THR A 214 9.36 3.15 1.51
N THR A 215 9.60 4.36 0.98
CA THR A 215 8.55 5.23 0.46
C THR A 215 7.89 4.64 -0.79
N VAL A 216 8.68 4.12 -1.75
CA VAL A 216 8.13 3.50 -2.96
C VAL A 216 7.37 2.22 -2.64
N PHE A 217 7.86 1.40 -1.70
CA PHE A 217 7.15 0.20 -1.28
C PHE A 217 5.85 0.53 -0.56
N ARG A 218 5.84 1.56 0.30
CA ARG A 218 4.61 2.04 0.92
C ARG A 218 3.62 2.52 -0.12
N LEU A 219 4.04 3.37 -1.06
CA LEU A 219 3.18 3.78 -2.18
C LEU A 219 2.62 2.58 -2.94
N THR A 220 3.47 1.59 -3.24
CA THR A 220 3.05 0.38 -3.97
C THR A 220 2.01 -0.42 -3.18
N LYS A 221 2.18 -0.56 -1.86
CA LYS A 221 1.19 -1.16 -0.97
C LYS A 221 -0.14 -0.44 -1.08
N GLU A 222 -0.13 0.88 -0.89
CA GLU A 222 -1.37 1.66 -0.86
C GLU A 222 -2.10 1.61 -2.21
N VAL A 223 -1.38 1.64 -3.33
CA VAL A 223 -1.99 1.49 -4.68
C VAL A 223 -2.68 0.13 -4.85
N ILE A 224 -2.10 -0.93 -4.30
CA ILE A 224 -2.70 -2.27 -4.37
C ILE A 224 -3.96 -2.34 -3.48
N GLU A 225 -3.94 -1.69 -2.31
CA GLU A 225 -5.14 -1.57 -1.48
C GLU A 225 -6.22 -0.71 -2.15
N THR A 226 -5.85 0.31 -2.93
CA THR A 226 -6.81 1.16 -3.67
C THR A 226 -7.39 0.47 -4.90
N LEU A 227 -6.56 -0.12 -5.77
CA LEU A 227 -6.98 -0.61 -7.10
C LEU A 227 -7.06 -2.15 -7.20
N GLY A 228 -6.64 -2.85 -6.17
CA GLY A 228 -6.48 -4.29 -6.20
C GLY A 228 -5.35 -4.77 -7.10
N THR A 229 -5.33 -6.08 -7.32
CA THR A 229 -4.23 -6.79 -7.99
C THR A 229 -4.31 -6.68 -9.52
N ASP A 230 -5.49 -6.34 -10.04
CA ASP A 230 -5.77 -6.08 -11.46
C ASP A 230 -4.95 -4.91 -12.01
N TRP A 231 -4.49 -4.02 -11.13
CA TRP A 231 -3.50 -3.00 -11.47
C TRP A 231 -2.24 -3.57 -12.14
N PHE A 232 -1.84 -4.81 -11.85
CA PHE A 232 -0.71 -5.46 -12.50
C PHE A 232 -1.05 -6.22 -13.79
N ALA A 233 -2.33 -6.40 -14.13
CA ALA A 233 -2.74 -7.18 -15.30
C ALA A 233 -2.06 -6.73 -16.62
N PRO A 234 -1.83 -5.42 -16.87
CA PRO A 234 -1.11 -4.96 -18.07
C PRO A 234 0.40 -5.29 -18.07
N ASP A 235 1.02 -5.51 -16.91
CA ASP A 235 2.45 -5.79 -16.78
C ASP A 235 2.75 -6.79 -15.64
N VAL A 236 2.42 -8.05 -15.89
CA VAL A 236 2.68 -9.16 -14.94
C VAL A 236 4.17 -9.33 -14.64
N LYS A 237 5.07 -8.90 -15.53
CA LYS A 237 6.53 -8.98 -15.29
C LYS A 237 6.96 -8.01 -14.21
N LEU A 238 6.35 -6.84 -14.13
CA LEU A 238 6.59 -5.86 -13.08
C LEU A 238 6.25 -6.42 -11.70
N LEU A 239 5.10 -7.10 -11.60
CA LEU A 239 4.67 -7.80 -10.39
C LEU A 239 5.72 -8.84 -9.96
N LEU A 240 6.21 -9.69 -10.89
CA LEU A 240 7.25 -10.69 -10.60
C LEU A 240 8.53 -10.05 -10.07
N LEU A 241 8.97 -8.96 -10.69
CA LEU A 241 10.19 -8.24 -10.29
C LEU A 241 10.04 -7.60 -8.90
N LEU A 242 8.90 -6.97 -8.62
CA LEU A 242 8.59 -6.38 -7.33
C LEU A 242 8.71 -7.41 -6.21
N VAL A 243 8.08 -8.58 -6.38
CA VAL A 243 8.14 -9.62 -5.36
C VAL A 243 9.53 -10.19 -5.20
N HIS A 244 10.29 -10.42 -6.29
CA HIS A 244 11.68 -10.84 -6.15
C HIS A 244 12.50 -9.86 -5.30
N LEU A 245 12.28 -8.55 -5.48
CA LEU A 245 12.96 -7.53 -4.69
C LEU A 245 12.49 -7.54 -3.23
N VAL A 246 11.18 -7.65 -2.99
CA VAL A 246 10.61 -7.72 -1.64
C VAL A 246 11.13 -8.96 -0.90
N VAL A 247 11.25 -10.10 -1.58
CA VAL A 247 11.86 -11.32 -1.05
C VAL A 247 13.31 -11.10 -0.60
N VAL A 248 14.11 -10.44 -1.44
CA VAL A 248 15.49 -10.10 -1.09
C VAL A 248 15.52 -9.18 0.12
N GLN A 249 14.64 -8.17 0.16
CA GLN A 249 14.54 -7.24 1.28
C GLN A 249 14.16 -7.95 2.59
N VAL A 250 13.17 -8.85 2.56
CA VAL A 250 12.78 -9.68 3.72
C VAL A 250 13.95 -10.54 4.19
N ARG A 251 14.68 -11.19 3.28
CA ARG A 251 15.87 -11.98 3.64
C ARG A 251 16.97 -11.13 4.29
N MET A 252 17.21 -9.94 3.75
CA MET A 252 18.16 -8.99 4.33
C MET A 252 17.74 -8.54 5.73
N CYS A 253 16.44 -8.31 5.96
CA CYS A 253 15.92 -7.98 7.29
C CYS A 253 16.08 -9.15 8.27
N LEU A 254 15.84 -10.39 7.84
CA LEU A 254 15.97 -11.59 8.67
C LEU A 254 17.42 -11.94 9.02
N ASP A 255 18.40 -11.52 8.20
CA ASP A 255 19.83 -11.75 8.46
C ASP A 255 20.35 -10.95 9.67
N LYS A 256 19.69 -9.84 10.03
CA LYS A 256 20.03 -9.02 11.22
C LYS A 256 18.79 -8.69 12.05
N PRO A 257 18.27 -9.66 12.82
CA PRO A 257 17.00 -9.53 13.54
C PRO A 257 16.93 -8.33 14.49
N GLU A 258 18.06 -7.96 15.09
CA GLU A 258 18.16 -6.87 16.06
C GLU A 258 18.01 -5.47 15.44
N SER A 259 18.05 -5.36 14.11
CA SER A 259 17.94 -4.10 13.35
C SER A 259 16.65 -3.98 12.52
N ILE A 260 15.68 -4.89 12.73
CA ILE A 260 14.46 -4.95 11.93
C ILE A 260 13.57 -3.72 12.18
N ASN A 261 13.27 -2.98 11.12
CA ASN A 261 12.14 -2.06 11.10
C ASN A 261 10.85 -2.85 10.82
N LEU A 262 10.00 -2.98 11.84
CA LEU A 262 8.76 -3.74 11.78
C LEU A 262 7.76 -3.17 10.76
N GLU A 263 7.74 -1.85 10.55
CA GLU A 263 6.85 -1.22 9.55
C GLU A 263 7.29 -1.57 8.13
N SER A 264 8.59 -1.52 7.84
CA SER A 264 9.12 -1.92 6.53
C SER A 264 8.82 -3.39 6.24
N LEU A 265 8.93 -4.25 7.26
CA LEU A 265 8.64 -5.66 7.14
C LEU A 265 7.14 -5.92 6.92
N ALA A 266 6.26 -5.18 7.59
CA ALA A 266 4.81 -5.25 7.39
C ALA A 266 4.41 -4.84 5.97
N VAL A 267 4.99 -3.75 5.45
CA VAL A 267 4.79 -3.32 4.04
C VAL A 267 5.24 -4.40 3.07
N CYS A 268 6.41 -5.01 3.29
CA CYS A 268 6.89 -6.12 2.48
C CYS A 268 5.95 -7.33 2.53
N PHE A 269 5.45 -7.71 3.71
CA PHE A 269 4.52 -8.82 3.85
C PHE A 269 3.17 -8.55 3.20
N HIS A 270 2.66 -7.32 3.27
CA HIS A 270 1.41 -6.96 2.59
C HIS A 270 1.54 -7.02 1.06
N ILE A 271 2.64 -6.50 0.49
CA ILE A 271 2.90 -6.66 -0.96
C ILE A 271 3.02 -8.13 -1.35
N LEU A 272 3.58 -8.95 -0.46
CA LEU A 272 3.62 -10.39 -0.66
C LEU A 272 2.20 -10.97 -0.67
N GLU A 273 1.34 -10.60 0.28
CA GLU A 273 -0.03 -11.12 0.57
C GLU A 273 -1.01 -11.12 -0.62
N VAL A 274 -0.69 -10.44 -1.72
CA VAL A 274 -1.43 -10.28 -3.01
C VAL A 274 -1.52 -11.60 -3.84
N GLU A 275 -1.67 -12.72 -3.13
CA GLU A 275 -2.24 -14.02 -3.48
C GLU A 275 -1.38 -15.04 -4.26
N LEU A 276 -0.80 -14.74 -5.42
CA LEU A 276 -0.14 -15.78 -6.25
C LEU A 276 1.38 -15.87 -6.10
N MET A 277 1.99 -14.94 -5.34
CA MET A 277 3.45 -14.85 -5.24
C MET A 277 4.04 -15.09 -3.84
N VAL A 278 3.30 -14.83 -2.75
CA VAL A 278 3.50 -15.56 -1.47
C VAL A 278 3.55 -17.04 -1.77
N TYR A 279 2.68 -17.52 -2.64
CA TYR A 279 2.53 -18.92 -2.94
C TYR A 279 3.82 -19.59 -3.43
N ARG A 280 4.44 -19.03 -4.48
CA ARG A 280 5.70 -19.55 -5.04
C ARG A 280 6.87 -19.25 -4.12
N PHE A 281 6.87 -18.09 -3.48
CA PHE A 281 7.94 -17.71 -2.57
C PHE A 281 7.95 -18.56 -1.31
N THR A 282 6.83 -18.67 -0.59
CA THR A 282 6.63 -19.52 0.58
C THR A 282 6.85 -20.99 0.25
N SER A 283 6.35 -21.50 -0.88
CA SER A 283 6.62 -22.90 -1.25
C SER A 283 8.10 -23.15 -1.55
N CYS A 284 8.78 -22.23 -2.25
CA CYS A 284 10.24 -22.33 -2.46
C CYS A 284 11.04 -22.10 -1.17
N PHE A 285 10.55 -21.26 -0.27
CA PHE A 285 11.18 -20.92 1.01
C PHE A 285 11.03 -22.06 2.03
N LEU A 286 9.85 -22.68 2.13
CA LEU A 286 9.61 -23.89 2.93
C LEU A 286 10.43 -25.06 2.38
N ALA A 287 10.50 -25.24 1.05
CA ALA A 287 11.28 -26.30 0.42
C ALA A 287 12.80 -26.23 0.70
N ILE A 288 13.33 -25.05 1.04
CA ILE A 288 14.74 -24.87 1.45
C ILE A 288 14.93 -24.84 2.99
N GLY A 289 13.92 -25.26 3.77
CA GLY A 289 13.98 -25.33 5.23
C GLY A 289 13.55 -24.06 5.97
N GLY A 290 12.98 -23.08 5.27
CA GLY A 290 12.56 -21.80 5.84
C GLY A 290 11.44 -21.89 6.89
N ALA A 291 10.76 -23.03 6.99
CA ALA A 291 9.78 -23.31 8.05
C ALA A 291 10.38 -23.10 9.45
N GLN A 292 11.65 -23.45 9.64
CA GLN A 292 12.37 -23.32 10.91
C GLN A 292 12.78 -21.87 11.22
N MET A 293 12.69 -20.97 10.22
CA MET A 293 13.09 -19.57 10.31
C MET A 293 11.89 -18.63 10.54
N LEU A 294 10.65 -19.12 10.38
CA LEU A 294 9.44 -18.33 10.61
C LEU A 294 9.00 -18.44 12.06
N PRO A 295 8.59 -17.31 12.70
CA PRO A 295 7.87 -17.35 13.96
C PRO A 295 6.63 -18.23 13.83
N GLU A 296 6.44 -19.14 14.79
CA GLU A 296 5.32 -20.08 14.82
C GLU A 296 3.95 -19.38 14.69
N ALA A 297 3.80 -18.23 15.34
CA ALA A 297 2.59 -17.41 15.27
C ALA A 297 2.23 -16.95 13.84
N LEU A 298 3.23 -16.73 12.98
CA LEU A 298 3.00 -16.39 11.57
C LEU A 298 2.61 -17.63 10.78
N LEU A 299 3.33 -18.74 10.96
CA LEU A 299 2.98 -20.02 10.33
C LEU A 299 1.54 -20.46 10.66
N GLN A 300 1.09 -20.27 11.90
CA GLN A 300 -0.29 -20.56 12.30
C GLN A 300 -1.33 -19.73 11.54
N LYS A 301 -1.04 -18.46 11.24
CA LYS A 301 -1.93 -17.60 10.45
C LYS A 301 -1.95 -17.97 8.96
N PHE A 302 -0.83 -18.38 8.39
CA PHE A 302 -0.73 -18.70 6.97
C PHE A 302 -1.18 -20.12 6.61
N SER A 303 -1.14 -21.05 7.56
CA SER A 303 -1.50 -22.46 7.34
C SER A 303 -2.88 -22.66 6.68
N PRO A 304 -3.97 -22.04 7.17
CA PRO A 304 -5.30 -22.21 6.57
C PRO A 304 -5.36 -21.73 5.11
N ILE A 305 -4.66 -20.64 4.80
CA ILE A 305 -4.65 -20.04 3.46
C ILE A 305 -3.90 -20.97 2.48
N MET A 306 -2.74 -21.50 2.89
CA MET A 306 -1.96 -22.44 2.08
C MET A 306 -2.74 -23.71 1.74
N LEU A 307 -3.54 -24.21 2.70
CA LEU A 307 -4.41 -25.38 2.48
C LEU A 307 -5.56 -25.07 1.52
N GLN A 308 -6.23 -23.92 1.69
CA GLN A 308 -7.28 -23.50 0.76
C GLN A 308 -6.75 -23.35 -0.67
N ILE A 309 -5.54 -22.82 -0.84
CA ILE A 309 -4.92 -22.71 -2.16
C ILE A 309 -4.58 -24.08 -2.73
N PHE A 310 -4.05 -25.01 -1.91
CA PHE A 310 -3.83 -26.39 -2.34
C PHE A 310 -5.11 -27.00 -2.90
N GLU A 311 -6.17 -26.99 -2.10
CA GLU A 311 -7.49 -27.53 -2.45
C GLU A 311 -8.05 -26.87 -3.73
N ARG A 312 -7.98 -25.53 -3.80
CA ARG A 312 -8.45 -24.76 -4.96
C ARG A 312 -7.63 -25.07 -6.22
N SER A 313 -6.31 -25.23 -6.10
CA SER A 313 -5.44 -25.55 -7.23
C SER A 313 -5.73 -26.93 -7.82
N VAL A 314 -5.99 -27.92 -6.95
CA VAL A 314 -6.43 -29.26 -7.35
C VAL A 314 -7.79 -29.17 -8.05
N ALA A 315 -8.76 -28.49 -7.46
CA ALA A 315 -10.11 -28.33 -8.03
C ALA A 315 -10.09 -27.61 -9.39
N ALA A 316 -9.25 -26.58 -9.54
CA ALA A 316 -9.08 -25.81 -10.77
C ALA A 316 -8.18 -26.49 -11.82
N ARG A 317 -7.60 -27.65 -11.50
CA ARG A 317 -6.62 -28.38 -12.35
C ARG A 317 -5.33 -27.60 -12.63
N ASP A 318 -4.95 -26.69 -11.73
CA ASP A 318 -3.62 -26.07 -11.75
C ASP A 318 -2.59 -26.99 -11.08
N PHE A 319 -2.22 -28.06 -11.79
CA PHE A 319 -1.36 -29.11 -11.23
C PHE A 319 0.05 -28.60 -10.91
N LYS A 320 0.57 -27.64 -11.68
CA LYS A 320 1.92 -27.08 -11.44
C LYS A 320 1.99 -26.42 -10.06
N THR A 321 0.95 -25.69 -9.71
CA THR A 321 0.74 -25.12 -8.37
C THR A 321 0.61 -26.27 -7.38
N ALA A 322 -0.34 -27.18 -7.53
CA ALA A 322 -0.55 -28.28 -6.57
C ALA A 322 0.73 -29.09 -6.25
N HIS A 323 1.53 -29.45 -7.25
CA HIS A 323 2.81 -30.16 -7.06
C HIS A 323 3.85 -29.35 -6.27
N LEU A 324 3.83 -28.02 -6.38
CA LEU A 324 4.74 -27.15 -5.63
C LEU A 324 4.41 -27.12 -4.13
N LEU A 325 3.12 -27.19 -3.77
CA LEU A 325 2.67 -27.16 -2.38
C LEU A 325 2.76 -28.50 -1.68
N LEU A 326 2.48 -29.56 -2.42
CA LEU A 326 2.33 -30.91 -1.88
C LEU A 326 3.46 -31.30 -0.88
N PRO A 327 4.76 -31.14 -1.19
CA PRO A 327 5.82 -31.49 -0.25
C PRO A 327 5.92 -30.56 0.97
N ASN A 328 5.30 -29.38 0.93
CA ASN A 328 5.35 -28.38 1.98
C ASN A 328 4.25 -28.55 3.05
N LEU A 329 3.31 -29.48 2.85
CA LEU A 329 2.24 -29.73 3.82
C LEU A 329 2.77 -30.16 5.19
N ASP A 330 3.90 -30.86 5.24
CA ASP A 330 4.54 -31.28 6.50
C ASP A 330 5.04 -30.10 7.33
N ALA A 331 5.43 -29.00 6.69
CA ALA A 331 5.93 -27.80 7.36
C ALA A 331 4.81 -26.96 8.01
N LEU A 332 3.54 -27.28 7.74
CA LEU A 332 2.40 -26.51 8.23
C LEU A 332 2.00 -26.96 9.64
N PRO A 333 1.75 -26.03 10.58
CA PRO A 333 1.47 -26.36 11.98
C PRO A 333 0.16 -27.15 12.18
N HIS A 334 -0.84 -26.91 11.34
CA HIS A 334 -2.13 -27.59 11.41
C HIS A 334 -2.65 -27.92 10.01
N LEU A 335 -3.00 -29.18 9.82
CA LEU A 335 -3.69 -29.69 8.63
C LEU A 335 -5.17 -29.95 8.95
N ASN A 336 -5.97 -30.10 7.89
CA ASN A 336 -7.37 -30.51 8.00
C ASN A 336 -7.52 -31.99 7.58
N ASP A 337 -8.54 -32.68 8.08
CA ASP A 337 -8.72 -34.12 7.81
C ASP A 337 -9.14 -34.44 6.37
N ASN A 338 -9.46 -33.42 5.57
CA ASN A 338 -9.82 -33.52 4.17
C ASN A 338 -8.61 -33.46 3.24
N ILE A 339 -7.43 -33.08 3.73
CA ILE A 339 -6.21 -32.98 2.89
C ILE A 339 -5.90 -34.30 2.19
N ILE A 340 -6.11 -35.44 2.85
CA ILE A 340 -5.90 -36.75 2.23
C ILE A 340 -6.75 -36.95 0.96
N ILE A 341 -7.96 -36.38 0.92
CA ILE A 341 -8.82 -36.43 -0.25
C ILE A 341 -8.22 -35.58 -1.38
N SER A 342 -7.77 -34.36 -1.08
CA SER A 342 -7.16 -33.46 -2.08
C SER A 342 -5.86 -34.02 -2.66
N ILE A 343 -5.04 -34.72 -1.86
CA ILE A 343 -3.85 -35.42 -2.34
C ILE A 343 -4.24 -36.52 -3.35
N VAL A 344 -5.29 -37.29 -3.07
CA VAL A 344 -5.78 -38.33 -3.98
C VAL A 344 -6.45 -37.74 -5.22
N ASP A 345 -7.22 -36.66 -5.07
CA ASP A 345 -7.87 -35.97 -6.19
C ASP A 345 -6.84 -35.39 -7.17
N LEU A 346 -5.69 -34.90 -6.68
CA LEU A 346 -4.57 -34.48 -7.54
C LEU A 346 -4.07 -35.59 -8.47
N VAL A 347 -3.97 -36.83 -7.98
CA VAL A 347 -3.56 -37.99 -8.79
C VAL A 347 -4.65 -38.39 -9.77
N ILE A 348 -5.89 -38.48 -9.29
CA ILE A 348 -7.04 -38.91 -10.07
C ILE A 348 -7.28 -37.97 -11.26
N LEU A 349 -7.23 -36.65 -11.04
CA LEU A 349 -7.52 -35.65 -12.06
C LEU A 349 -6.49 -35.62 -13.21
N GLN A 350 -5.31 -36.20 -12.99
CA GLN A 350 -4.27 -36.33 -14.00
C GLN A 350 -4.33 -37.65 -14.77
N TYR A 351 -5.18 -38.61 -14.39
CA TYR A 351 -5.33 -39.88 -15.09
C TYR A 351 -6.35 -39.79 -16.24
N PRO A 352 -6.14 -40.47 -17.40
CA PRO A 352 -4.94 -41.22 -17.79
C PRO A 352 -3.88 -40.39 -18.54
N GLY A 353 -4.22 -39.16 -18.95
CA GLY A 353 -3.46 -38.40 -19.96
C GLY A 353 -2.40 -37.42 -19.42
N GLY A 354 -2.38 -37.15 -18.12
CA GLY A 354 -1.41 -36.27 -17.46
C GLY A 354 -0.28 -37.04 -16.76
N GLU A 355 0.47 -36.36 -15.89
CA GLU A 355 1.65 -36.89 -15.18
C GLU A 355 1.27 -37.68 -13.91
N TRP A 356 0.18 -38.44 -13.96
CA TRP A 356 -0.38 -39.14 -12.80
C TRP A 356 0.57 -40.12 -12.11
N LYS A 357 1.55 -40.68 -12.84
CA LYS A 357 2.58 -41.55 -12.25
C LYS A 357 3.52 -40.78 -11.33
N GLN A 358 3.97 -39.61 -11.75
CA GLN A 358 4.76 -38.72 -10.92
C GLN A 358 3.94 -38.22 -9.73
N ALA A 359 2.66 -37.87 -9.96
CA ALA A 359 1.76 -37.49 -8.88
C ALA A 359 1.57 -38.61 -7.84
N ILE A 360 1.56 -39.89 -8.24
CA ILE A 360 1.56 -41.01 -7.28
C ILE A 360 2.83 -41.00 -6.43
N ASP A 361 4.00 -40.87 -7.05
CA ASP A 361 5.27 -40.90 -6.33
C ASP A 361 5.37 -39.71 -5.36
N ASP A 362 4.99 -38.50 -5.80
CA ASP A 362 4.97 -37.28 -4.97
C ASP A 362 3.97 -37.42 -3.80
N ALA A 363 2.79 -37.98 -4.06
CA ALA A 363 1.77 -38.22 -3.02
C ALA A 363 2.26 -39.22 -1.97
N ILE A 364 2.91 -40.31 -2.39
CA ILE A 364 3.48 -41.30 -1.46
C ILE A 364 4.56 -40.64 -0.60
N CYS A 365 5.51 -39.93 -1.20
CA CYS A 365 6.56 -39.23 -0.45
C CYS A 365 5.98 -38.26 0.60
N THR A 366 4.90 -37.57 0.26
CA THR A 366 4.23 -36.63 1.16
C THR A 366 3.47 -37.34 2.28
N LEU A 367 2.79 -38.46 1.98
CA LEU A 367 2.13 -39.25 3.02
C LEU A 367 3.14 -39.90 3.97
N GLU A 368 4.31 -40.27 3.47
CA GLU A 368 5.41 -40.78 4.29
C GLU A 368 6.00 -39.71 5.22
N SER A 369 6.17 -38.47 4.77
CA SER A 369 6.62 -37.37 5.64
C SER A 369 5.59 -37.04 6.72
N LEU A 370 4.31 -37.10 6.38
CA LEU A 370 3.20 -36.84 7.32
C LEU A 370 2.91 -37.99 8.28
N ARG A 371 3.59 -39.15 8.18
CA ARG A 371 3.24 -40.39 8.91
C ARG A 371 3.16 -40.26 10.44
N SER A 372 3.88 -39.31 11.03
CA SER A 372 3.86 -39.05 12.48
C SER A 372 2.67 -38.20 12.94
N ARG A 373 1.90 -37.65 11.99
CA ARG A 373 0.79 -36.72 12.23
C ARG A 373 -0.57 -37.43 12.16
N VAL A 374 -1.57 -36.82 12.78
CA VAL A 374 -2.95 -37.36 12.86
C VAL A 374 -4.02 -36.33 12.50
N ASP A 375 -3.61 -35.11 12.15
CA ASP A 375 -4.50 -33.97 11.86
C ASP A 375 -4.93 -33.88 10.39
N TYR A 376 -4.35 -34.69 9.50
CA TYR A 376 -4.56 -34.61 8.05
C TYR A 376 -5.50 -35.68 7.46
N TYR A 377 -6.04 -36.56 8.31
CA TYR A 377 -7.02 -37.58 7.91
C TYR A 377 -7.92 -38.01 9.07
N SER A 378 -9.07 -38.61 8.72
CA SER A 378 -9.92 -39.38 9.62
C SER A 378 -10.30 -40.71 8.96
N ASN A 379 -10.73 -41.71 9.72
CA ASN A 379 -11.15 -43.01 9.15
C ASN A 379 -12.16 -42.85 8.01
N LYS A 380 -13.02 -41.83 8.10
CA LYS A 380 -13.99 -41.49 7.06
C LYS A 380 -13.32 -40.99 5.79
N THR A 381 -12.39 -40.05 5.90
CA THR A 381 -11.73 -39.44 4.73
C THR A 381 -10.73 -40.39 4.07
N VAL A 382 -10.09 -41.28 4.83
CA VAL A 382 -9.27 -42.37 4.27
C VAL A 382 -10.12 -43.34 3.43
N GLU A 383 -11.24 -43.82 3.97
CA GLU A 383 -12.13 -44.73 3.23
C GLU A 383 -12.69 -44.07 1.96
N GLU A 384 -13.05 -42.79 2.03
CA GLU A 384 -13.46 -42.02 0.87
C GLU A 384 -12.34 -41.95 -0.19
N ALA A 385 -11.14 -41.56 0.22
CA ALA A 385 -9.98 -41.45 -0.65
C ALA A 385 -9.62 -42.80 -1.32
N ARG A 386 -9.64 -43.90 -0.54
CA ARG A 386 -9.43 -45.27 -1.05
C ARG A 386 -10.49 -45.67 -2.06
N SER A 387 -11.76 -45.42 -1.77
CA SER A 387 -12.87 -45.75 -2.66
C SER A 387 -12.79 -44.96 -3.98
N LYS A 388 -12.47 -43.66 -3.91
CA LYS A 388 -12.26 -42.80 -5.09
C LYS A 388 -11.11 -43.33 -5.96
N LEU A 389 -9.95 -43.59 -5.35
CA LEU A 389 -8.76 -44.03 -6.06
C LEU A 389 -8.95 -45.42 -6.68
N LYS A 390 -9.47 -46.39 -5.93
CA LYS A 390 -9.69 -47.77 -6.41
C LYS A 390 -10.65 -47.83 -7.61
N LYS A 391 -11.63 -46.93 -7.67
CA LYS A 391 -12.59 -46.86 -8.77
C LYS A 391 -11.94 -46.43 -10.10
N ILE A 392 -10.91 -45.59 -10.04
CA ILE A 392 -10.30 -44.96 -11.23
C ILE A 392 -8.96 -45.62 -11.57
N ILE A 393 -8.15 -45.92 -10.56
CA ILE A 393 -6.82 -46.54 -10.68
C ILE A 393 -6.75 -47.72 -9.68
N PRO A 394 -7.32 -48.90 -10.01
CA PRO A 394 -7.50 -50.01 -9.07
C PRO A 394 -6.19 -50.68 -8.60
N ASN A 395 -5.10 -50.52 -9.35
CA ASN A 395 -3.81 -51.19 -9.13
C ASN A 395 -2.67 -50.17 -9.08
N CYS A 396 -2.60 -49.33 -8.03
CA CYS A 396 -1.50 -48.40 -7.83
C CYS A 396 -0.93 -48.47 -6.40
N LYS A 397 0.36 -48.14 -6.27
CA LYS A 397 1.08 -48.15 -4.99
C LYS A 397 0.46 -47.22 -3.95
N LEU A 398 -0.10 -46.08 -4.36
CA LEU A 398 -0.77 -45.16 -3.46
C LEU A 398 -1.97 -45.82 -2.74
N LEU A 399 -2.68 -46.74 -3.40
CA LEU A 399 -3.78 -47.49 -2.78
C LEU A 399 -3.28 -48.46 -1.69
N GLU A 400 -2.08 -49.02 -1.86
CA GLU A 400 -1.42 -49.85 -0.85
C GLU A 400 -1.02 -49.00 0.36
N THR A 401 -0.42 -47.82 0.13
CA THR A 401 -0.07 -46.86 1.20
C THR A 401 -1.30 -46.44 2.01
N LEU A 402 -2.40 -46.07 1.34
CA LEU A 402 -3.65 -45.70 2.01
C LEU A 402 -4.31 -46.86 2.77
N SER A 403 -3.97 -48.12 2.45
CA SER A 403 -4.51 -49.29 3.16
C SER A 403 -3.73 -49.62 4.44
N CYS A 404 -2.57 -48.99 4.64
CA CYS A 404 -1.72 -49.13 5.83
C CYS A 404 -1.94 -48.00 6.85
N MET A 405 -2.77 -47.02 6.51
CA MET A 405 -3.26 -45.94 7.37
C MET A 405 -4.63 -46.35 7.94
#